data_AF-A0A849G0W7-F1
#
_entry.id   AF-A0A849G0W7-F1
#
_cell.length_a   1.000
_cell.length_b   1.000
_cell.length_c   1.000
_cell.angle_alpha   90.00
_cell.angle_beta   90.00
_cell.angle_gamma   90.00
#
_symmetry.space_group_name_H-M   'P 1'
#
loop_
_entity.id
_entity.type
_entity.pdbx_description
1 polymer ?
#
loop_
_entity_poly.entity_id
_entity_poly.type
_entity_poly.pdbx_seq_one_letter_code
_entity_poly.pdbx_strand_id
1 'polypeptide(L)'
;MLWYLYSFVIEIDRKDADIFKYYDDGLVMNSAWEESPETFFMLFSDVQDDDLETYYQSMYNWDRSYSLIRLNDNRTMIRLHALIGFVSGGSILTHVILFNLLSFIGLLFLFRGFKEFIDPPPWTFLLVCIIPPSLLFWSSGMLKECLVLLPLGISFYAIASVLNGRDKWRLLILGTTLFIFIKPYVLLSFVPLVLYVLVRRYLSWSPIMTLLIIASGSIVLLALSTQVAQLDIIGVLSLKQKDFINVAVTSGAGSTVDIPEIKGFLSFIINAPEAVFRTYLRPGIWEMRSSMDGLAAIENSVYILLILSALFFRKSALNIDLLFVCLIFLMSMGIIIGSVTPVLGAIVRYKVPAIPFLMIALLHIIDLKKVNIFKR
;
A
#
# COMPACT_ATOMS: atom_id res chain seq x y z
N MET A 1 -15.75 8.99 -2.62
CA MET A 1 -15.23 10.33 -2.96
C MET A 1 -14.53 10.31 -4.31
N LEU A 2 -13.58 9.40 -4.52
CA LEU A 2 -12.79 9.31 -5.76
C LEU A 2 -13.64 9.24 -7.03
N TRP A 3 -14.62 8.33 -7.08
CA TRP A 3 -15.54 8.18 -8.23
C TRP A 3 -16.23 9.50 -8.61
N TYR A 4 -16.76 10.22 -7.62
CA TYR A 4 -17.45 11.50 -7.87
C TYR A 4 -16.50 12.54 -8.46
N LEU A 5 -15.30 12.69 -7.88
CA LEU A 5 -14.32 13.67 -8.35
C LEU A 5 -13.87 13.36 -9.79
N TYR A 6 -13.58 12.10 -10.10
CA TYR A 6 -13.11 11.69 -11.43
C TYR A 6 -14.23 11.66 -12.48
N SER A 7 -15.50 11.60 -12.06
CA SER A 7 -16.62 11.57 -13.01
C SER A 7 -17.19 12.97 -13.31
N PHE A 8 -17.10 13.90 -12.36
CA PHE A 8 -17.85 15.17 -12.43
C PHE A 8 -17.04 16.43 -12.16
N VAL A 9 -15.83 16.32 -11.58
CA VAL A 9 -15.07 17.50 -11.13
C VAL A 9 -13.75 17.64 -11.87
N ILE A 10 -13.02 16.54 -12.04
CA ILE A 10 -11.76 16.52 -12.77
C ILE A 10 -12.07 16.03 -14.18
N GLU A 11 -11.79 16.87 -15.18
CA GLU A 11 -11.90 16.50 -16.60
C GLU A 11 -10.79 15.51 -16.94
N ILE A 12 -11.09 14.22 -16.79
CA ILE A 12 -10.23 13.11 -17.22
C ILE A 12 -11.09 12.22 -18.13
N ASP A 13 -10.56 11.85 -19.30
CA ASP A 13 -11.22 10.86 -20.15
C ASP A 13 -11.39 9.55 -19.36
N ARG A 14 -12.55 8.92 -19.45
CA ARG A 14 -12.85 7.65 -18.77
C ARG A 14 -11.76 6.61 -19.06
N LYS A 15 -11.21 6.59 -20.27
CA LYS A 15 -10.14 5.68 -20.69
C LYS A 15 -8.83 5.89 -19.92
N ASP A 16 -8.53 7.14 -19.58
CA ASP A 16 -7.30 7.51 -18.87
C ASP A 16 -7.46 7.46 -17.36
N ALA A 17 -8.68 7.58 -16.86
CA ALA A 17 -9.02 7.52 -15.45
C ALA A 17 -8.84 6.11 -14.86
N ASP A 18 -7.83 5.97 -14.00
CA ASP A 18 -7.45 4.71 -13.34
C ASP A 18 -8.60 3.95 -12.68
N ILE A 19 -9.64 4.65 -12.22
CA ILE A 19 -10.78 4.04 -11.54
C ILE A 19 -11.68 3.22 -12.44
N PHE A 20 -11.69 3.47 -13.76
CA PHE A 20 -12.55 2.77 -14.70
C PHE A 20 -11.82 1.63 -15.40
N LYS A 21 -10.48 1.69 -15.50
CA LYS A 21 -9.64 0.72 -16.23
C LYS A 21 -9.96 -0.75 -15.93
N TYR A 22 -9.97 -1.13 -14.66
CA TYR A 22 -10.25 -2.53 -14.27
C TYR A 22 -11.72 -2.88 -14.27
N TYR A 23 -12.57 -1.86 -14.09
CA TYR A 23 -14.01 -2.02 -14.05
C TYR A 23 -14.57 -2.29 -15.43
N ASP A 24 -14.19 -1.48 -16.42
CA ASP A 24 -14.66 -1.60 -17.81
C ASP A 24 -14.20 -2.93 -18.41
N ASP A 25 -12.91 -3.29 -18.27
CA ASP A 25 -12.40 -4.60 -18.68
C ASP A 25 -13.09 -5.77 -17.94
N GLY A 26 -13.43 -5.58 -16.66
CA GLY A 26 -14.16 -6.56 -15.87
C GLY A 26 -15.58 -6.79 -16.37
N LEU A 27 -16.24 -5.75 -16.89
CA LEU A 27 -17.56 -5.87 -17.50
C LEU A 27 -17.49 -6.58 -18.86
N VAL A 28 -16.44 -6.34 -19.65
CA VAL A 28 -16.18 -7.08 -20.90
C VAL A 28 -16.02 -8.57 -20.61
N MET A 29 -15.26 -8.93 -19.58
CA MET A 29 -15.16 -10.33 -19.15
C MET A 29 -16.51 -10.87 -18.64
N ASN A 30 -17.27 -10.07 -17.89
CA ASN A 30 -18.58 -10.49 -17.38
C ASN A 30 -19.60 -10.73 -18.50
N SER A 31 -19.60 -9.94 -19.58
CA SER A 31 -20.52 -10.11 -20.70
C SER A 31 -20.34 -11.43 -21.45
N ALA A 32 -19.15 -12.04 -21.38
CA ALA A 32 -18.91 -13.38 -21.93
C ALA A 32 -19.83 -14.46 -21.33
N TRP A 33 -20.37 -14.22 -20.13
CA TRP A 33 -21.34 -15.10 -19.50
C TRP A 33 -22.66 -15.18 -20.28
N GLU A 34 -23.05 -14.10 -20.98
CA GLU A 34 -24.28 -14.07 -21.79
C GLU A 34 -24.17 -14.98 -23.03
N GLU A 35 -22.96 -15.13 -23.58
CA GLU A 35 -22.68 -16.07 -24.66
C GLU A 35 -22.63 -17.51 -24.15
N SER A 36 -21.72 -17.78 -23.20
CA SER A 36 -21.68 -19.06 -22.51
C SER A 36 -20.90 -19.01 -21.20
N PRO A 37 -21.30 -19.77 -20.17
CA PRO A 37 -20.50 -19.94 -18.95
C PRO A 37 -19.08 -20.48 -19.22
N GLU A 38 -18.91 -21.28 -20.27
CA GLU A 38 -17.61 -21.85 -20.67
C GLU A 38 -16.64 -20.76 -21.12
N THR A 39 -17.08 -19.87 -22.02
CA THR A 39 -16.31 -18.71 -22.47
C THR A 39 -15.85 -17.85 -21.30
N PHE A 40 -16.76 -17.56 -20.35
CA PHE A 40 -16.40 -16.82 -19.13
C PHE A 40 -15.29 -17.53 -18.33
N PHE A 41 -15.40 -18.84 -18.09
CA PHE A 41 -14.38 -19.56 -17.32
C PHE A 41 -13.06 -19.71 -18.07
N MET A 42 -13.08 -19.83 -19.40
CA MET A 42 -11.87 -19.82 -20.22
C MET A 42 -11.13 -18.48 -20.11
N LEU A 43 -11.86 -17.35 -20.22
CA LEU A 43 -11.30 -16.01 -19.98
C LEU A 43 -10.79 -15.85 -18.55
N PHE A 44 -11.58 -16.30 -17.57
CA PHE A 44 -11.22 -16.22 -16.16
C PHE A 44 -9.92 -16.98 -15.89
N SER A 45 -9.74 -18.15 -16.50
CA SER A 45 -8.55 -18.99 -16.37
C SER A 45 -7.39 -18.61 -17.28
N ASP A 46 -7.56 -17.59 -18.13
CA ASP A 46 -6.56 -17.10 -19.08
C ASP A 46 -6.12 -18.15 -20.13
N VAL A 47 -7.10 -18.92 -20.62
CA VAL A 47 -6.89 -19.88 -21.71
C VAL A 47 -6.63 -19.13 -23.02
N GLN A 48 -5.59 -19.53 -23.75
CA GLN A 48 -5.29 -18.96 -25.07
C GLN A 48 -6.10 -19.72 -26.12
N ASP A 49 -7.09 -19.05 -26.69
CA ASP A 49 -7.98 -19.59 -27.72
C ASP A 49 -8.33 -18.46 -28.70
N ASP A 50 -8.37 -18.78 -30.00
CA ASP A 50 -8.65 -17.82 -31.07
C ASP A 50 -10.05 -17.20 -30.90
N ASP A 51 -11.01 -17.95 -30.35
CA ASP A 51 -12.37 -17.48 -30.10
C ASP A 51 -12.43 -16.41 -28.99
N LEU A 52 -11.39 -16.29 -28.16
CA LEU A 52 -11.31 -15.31 -27.06
C LEU A 52 -10.56 -14.03 -27.44
N GLU A 53 -9.93 -13.98 -28.61
CA GLU A 53 -9.09 -12.87 -29.04
C GLU A 53 -9.87 -11.54 -29.05
N THR A 54 -11.15 -11.57 -29.43
CA THR A 54 -12.02 -10.38 -29.44
C THR A 54 -12.21 -9.79 -28.03
N TYR A 55 -12.31 -10.64 -27.01
CA TYR A 55 -12.39 -10.22 -25.61
C TYR A 55 -11.07 -9.64 -25.13
N TYR A 56 -9.95 -10.30 -25.44
CA TYR A 56 -8.62 -9.82 -25.07
C TYR A 56 -8.28 -8.46 -25.70
N GLN A 57 -8.66 -8.24 -26.96
CA GLN A 57 -8.49 -6.96 -27.64
C GLN A 57 -9.39 -5.84 -27.08
N SER A 58 -10.53 -6.21 -26.53
CA SER A 58 -11.47 -5.28 -25.88
C SER A 58 -11.04 -4.91 -24.45
N MET A 59 -10.23 -5.75 -23.79
CA MET A 59 -9.69 -5.51 -22.45
C MET A 59 -8.31 -4.84 -22.50
N TYR A 60 -8.27 -3.51 -22.62
CA TYR A 60 -7.04 -2.74 -22.81
C TYR A 60 -6.00 -2.87 -21.68
N ASN A 61 -6.43 -3.24 -20.47
CA ASN A 61 -5.58 -3.30 -19.27
C ASN A 61 -5.34 -4.74 -18.79
N TRP A 62 -5.81 -5.75 -19.54
CA TRP A 62 -5.55 -7.17 -19.26
C TRP A 62 -4.06 -7.45 -19.21
N ASP A 63 -3.31 -6.91 -20.18
CA ASP A 63 -1.87 -7.01 -20.27
C ASP A 63 -1.15 -5.68 -20.13
N ARG A 64 0.07 -5.75 -19.60
CA ARG A 64 0.97 -4.59 -19.52
C ARG A 64 1.92 -4.64 -20.68
N SER A 65 1.65 -3.85 -21.71
CA SER A 65 2.55 -3.68 -22.86
C SER A 65 3.95 -3.18 -22.48
N TYR A 66 4.11 -2.57 -21.30
CA TYR A 66 5.34 -1.91 -20.86
C TYR A 66 6.11 -2.61 -19.73
N SER A 67 5.61 -3.71 -19.13
CA SER A 67 6.32 -4.31 -17.98
C SER A 67 7.32 -5.37 -18.40
N LEU A 68 8.56 -5.21 -17.96
CA LEU A 68 9.62 -6.20 -18.13
C LEU A 68 9.43 -7.46 -17.24
N ILE A 69 8.41 -7.46 -16.37
CA ILE A 69 8.12 -8.53 -15.41
C ILE A 69 6.75 -9.15 -15.71
N ARG A 70 6.70 -10.48 -15.85
CA ARG A 70 5.49 -11.24 -16.22
C ARG A 70 4.36 -11.23 -15.18
N LEU A 71 4.64 -10.88 -13.93
CA LEU A 71 3.59 -10.81 -12.89
C LEU A 71 2.69 -9.60 -13.11
N ASN A 72 1.43 -9.86 -13.49
CA ASN A 72 0.44 -8.84 -13.77
C ASN A 72 -0.75 -8.90 -12.79
N ASP A 73 -0.71 -8.01 -11.80
CA ASP A 73 -1.76 -7.83 -10.79
C ASP A 73 -2.99 -7.10 -11.33
N ASN A 74 -3.01 -6.61 -12.58
CA ASN A 74 -4.23 -6.06 -13.21
C ASN A 74 -5.28 -7.15 -13.44
N ARG A 75 -4.86 -8.34 -13.89
CA ARG A 75 -5.76 -9.47 -14.19
C ARG A 75 -6.60 -9.87 -12.98
N THR A 76 -6.02 -9.85 -11.77
CA THR A 76 -6.77 -10.09 -10.52
C THR A 76 -7.90 -9.08 -10.33
N MET A 77 -7.65 -7.80 -10.59
CA MET A 77 -8.66 -6.77 -10.42
C MET A 77 -9.79 -6.91 -11.44
N ILE A 78 -9.44 -7.18 -12.70
CA ILE A 78 -10.40 -7.40 -13.79
C ILE A 78 -11.31 -8.58 -13.44
N ARG A 79 -10.75 -9.72 -13.03
CA ARG A 79 -11.49 -10.90 -12.55
C ARG A 79 -12.42 -10.58 -11.38
N LEU A 80 -11.94 -9.81 -10.41
CA LEU A 80 -12.77 -9.42 -9.26
C LEU A 80 -13.94 -8.53 -9.68
N HIS A 81 -13.72 -7.58 -10.58
CA HIS A 81 -14.78 -6.77 -11.16
C HIS A 81 -15.77 -7.63 -11.95
N ALA A 82 -15.30 -8.57 -12.75
CA ALA A 82 -16.16 -9.50 -13.49
C ALA A 82 -17.06 -10.33 -12.57
N LEU A 83 -16.51 -10.82 -11.44
CA LEU A 83 -17.29 -11.56 -10.43
C LEU A 83 -18.32 -10.68 -9.72
N ILE A 84 -17.96 -9.44 -9.39
CA ILE A 84 -18.90 -8.49 -8.78
C ILE A 84 -20.00 -8.10 -9.79
N GLY A 85 -19.69 -8.12 -11.09
CA GLY A 85 -20.63 -7.89 -12.20
C GLY A 85 -21.92 -8.69 -12.08
N PHE A 86 -21.83 -9.96 -11.69
CA PHE A 86 -22.99 -10.83 -11.48
C PHE A 86 -23.97 -10.33 -10.41
N VAL A 87 -23.45 -9.70 -9.35
CA VAL A 87 -24.26 -9.19 -8.24
C VAL A 87 -24.65 -7.72 -8.49
N SER A 88 -23.80 -6.96 -9.18
CA SER A 88 -24.00 -5.53 -9.42
C SER A 88 -24.90 -5.23 -10.60
N GLY A 89 -25.09 -6.19 -11.52
CA GLY A 89 -25.76 -5.94 -12.81
C GLY A 89 -25.06 -4.85 -13.63
N GLY A 90 -23.74 -4.71 -13.48
CA GLY A 90 -22.97 -3.65 -14.14
C GLY A 90 -23.14 -2.25 -13.51
N SER A 91 -23.63 -2.16 -12.26
CA SER A 91 -23.72 -0.88 -11.54
C SER A 91 -22.39 -0.51 -10.86
N ILE A 92 -21.75 0.56 -11.33
CA ILE A 92 -20.48 1.05 -10.79
C ILE A 92 -20.55 1.37 -9.28
N LEU A 93 -21.69 1.89 -8.80
CA LEU A 93 -21.87 2.26 -7.39
C LEU A 93 -21.82 1.05 -6.47
N THR A 94 -22.35 -0.10 -6.91
CA THR A 94 -22.29 -1.35 -6.14
C THR A 94 -20.84 -1.79 -5.93
N HIS A 95 -19.98 -1.67 -6.95
CA HIS A 95 -18.56 -1.98 -6.82
C HIS A 95 -17.88 -1.01 -5.84
N VAL A 96 -18.17 0.29 -5.94
CA VAL A 96 -17.64 1.30 -5.00
C VAL A 96 -18.02 0.94 -3.56
N ILE A 97 -19.30 0.63 -3.29
CA ILE A 97 -19.79 0.32 -1.94
C ILE A 97 -19.11 -0.95 -1.40
N LEU A 98 -19.03 -2.02 -2.19
CA LEU A 98 -18.39 -3.27 -1.78
C LEU A 98 -16.91 -3.08 -1.45
N PHE A 99 -16.17 -2.36 -2.29
CA PHE A 99 -14.75 -2.05 -2.05
C PHE A 99 -14.57 -1.24 -0.76
N ASN A 100 -15.37 -0.18 -0.57
CA ASN A 100 -15.32 0.65 0.62
C ASN A 100 -15.65 -0.16 1.89
N LEU A 101 -16.62 -1.08 1.83
CA LEU A 101 -16.95 -1.97 2.94
C LEU A 101 -15.76 -2.86 3.32
N LEU A 102 -15.11 -3.49 2.33
CA LEU A 102 -13.92 -4.33 2.56
C LEU A 102 -12.76 -3.52 3.15
N SER A 103 -12.49 -2.34 2.60
CA SER A 103 -11.49 -1.40 3.12
C SER A 103 -11.78 -1.02 4.58
N PHE A 104 -13.03 -0.67 4.88
CA PHE A 104 -13.45 -0.31 6.24
C PHE A 104 -13.27 -1.47 7.23
N ILE A 105 -13.65 -2.69 6.85
CA ILE A 105 -13.39 -3.89 7.67
C ILE A 105 -11.88 -4.05 7.91
N GLY A 106 -11.06 -3.85 6.89
CA GLY A 106 -9.60 -3.81 7.00
C GLY A 106 -9.12 -2.80 8.04
N LEU A 107 -9.58 -1.55 7.96
CA LEU A 107 -9.22 -0.49 8.90
C LEU A 107 -9.67 -0.81 10.34
N LEU A 108 -10.82 -1.46 10.53
CA LEU A 108 -11.25 -1.94 11.85
C LEU A 108 -10.30 -3.00 12.41
N PHE A 109 -9.89 -3.98 11.61
CA PHE A 109 -8.89 -4.96 12.02
C PHE A 109 -7.54 -4.30 12.31
N LEU A 110 -7.10 -3.38 11.47
CA LEU A 110 -5.87 -2.63 11.66
C LEU A 110 -5.85 -1.91 13.00
N PHE A 111 -6.93 -1.18 13.32
CA PHE A 111 -7.06 -0.48 14.59
C PHE A 111 -7.13 -1.44 15.78
N ARG A 112 -7.83 -2.57 15.65
CA ARG A 112 -7.78 -3.65 16.67
C ARG A 112 -6.36 -4.16 16.88
N GLY A 113 -5.56 -4.26 15.82
CA GLY A 113 -4.14 -4.58 15.92
C GLY A 113 -3.35 -3.56 16.74
N PHE A 114 -3.59 -2.26 16.56
CA PHE A 114 -2.95 -1.24 17.40
C PHE A 114 -3.38 -1.34 18.87
N LYS A 115 -4.65 -1.70 19.12
CA LYS A 115 -5.18 -1.92 20.47
C LYS A 115 -4.54 -3.10 21.24
N GLU A 116 -3.78 -3.95 20.56
CA GLU A 116 -3.00 -5.01 21.21
C GLU A 116 -1.77 -4.47 21.96
N PHE A 117 -1.32 -3.26 21.62
CA PHE A 117 -0.15 -2.65 22.24
C PHE A 117 -0.51 -1.52 23.22
N ILE A 118 -1.62 -0.84 22.98
CA ILE A 118 -2.04 0.37 23.68
C ILE A 118 -3.55 0.40 23.83
N ASP A 119 -4.07 1.19 24.77
CA ASP A 119 -5.52 1.44 24.89
C ASP A 119 -5.87 2.89 24.53
N PRO A 120 -5.92 3.22 23.22
CA PRO A 120 -6.23 4.57 22.77
C PRO A 120 -7.74 4.83 22.87
N PRO A 121 -8.15 6.09 23.11
CA PRO A 121 -9.56 6.46 23.09
C PRO A 121 -10.18 6.24 21.70
N PRO A 122 -11.51 6.05 21.58
CA PRO A 122 -12.16 5.70 20.32
C PRO A 122 -11.92 6.68 19.18
N TRP A 123 -11.79 7.98 19.46
CA TRP A 123 -11.53 9.01 18.44
C TRP A 123 -10.19 8.83 17.72
N THR A 124 -9.24 8.10 18.31
CA THR A 124 -7.96 7.79 17.66
C THR A 124 -8.17 6.98 16.38
N PHE A 125 -9.23 6.17 16.30
CA PHE A 125 -9.61 5.49 15.05
C PHE A 125 -9.85 6.49 13.92
N LEU A 126 -10.57 7.59 14.19
CA LEU A 126 -10.86 8.60 13.19
C LEU A 126 -9.57 9.28 12.71
N LEU A 127 -8.70 9.72 13.63
CA LEU A 127 -7.46 10.41 13.27
C LEU A 127 -6.46 9.53 12.51
N VAL A 128 -6.43 8.23 12.80
CA VAL A 128 -5.42 7.30 12.26
C VAL A 128 -5.90 6.61 11.00
N CYS A 129 -7.18 6.23 10.93
CA CYS A 129 -7.70 5.34 9.91
C CYS A 129 -8.68 6.01 8.92
N ILE A 130 -9.28 7.15 9.26
CA ILE A 130 -10.37 7.72 8.44
C ILE A 130 -10.02 9.12 7.90
N ILE A 131 -9.57 10.02 8.78
CA ILE A 131 -9.38 11.44 8.46
C ILE A 131 -8.17 11.76 7.59
N PRO A 132 -7.03 11.03 7.63
CA PRO A 132 -5.88 11.37 6.80
C PRO A 132 -6.29 11.49 5.31
N PRO A 133 -6.15 12.68 4.68
CA PRO A 133 -6.72 12.96 3.37
C PRO A 133 -6.36 11.95 2.29
N SER A 134 -5.10 11.52 2.22
CA SER A 134 -4.66 10.55 1.21
C SER A 134 -5.27 9.18 1.44
N LEU A 135 -5.37 8.77 2.71
CA LEU A 135 -6.03 7.51 3.07
C LEU A 135 -7.50 7.56 2.70
N LEU A 136 -8.23 8.62 3.10
CA LEU A 136 -9.65 8.80 2.76
C LEU A 136 -9.89 8.80 1.25
N PHE A 137 -9.03 9.49 0.51
CA PHE A 137 -9.16 9.65 -0.93
C PHE A 137 -8.92 8.34 -1.68
N TRP A 138 -7.74 7.75 -1.53
CA TRP A 138 -7.32 6.57 -2.29
C TRP A 138 -7.98 5.28 -1.81
N SER A 139 -8.44 5.22 -0.55
CA SER A 139 -9.24 4.10 -0.07
C SER A 139 -10.72 4.17 -0.49
N SER A 140 -11.18 5.27 -1.10
CA SER A 140 -12.59 5.43 -1.47
C SER A 140 -12.97 4.97 -2.87
N GLY A 141 -11.99 4.52 -3.66
CA GLY A 141 -12.17 4.10 -5.05
C GLY A 141 -12.19 2.59 -5.26
N MET A 142 -12.54 2.15 -6.46
CA MET A 142 -12.48 0.74 -6.88
C MET A 142 -11.09 0.33 -7.38
N LEU A 143 -10.08 0.63 -6.57
CA LEU A 143 -8.68 0.42 -6.90
C LEU A 143 -8.03 -0.58 -5.95
N LYS A 144 -6.84 -1.06 -6.34
CA LYS A 144 -6.01 -1.95 -5.51
C LYS A 144 -5.69 -1.34 -4.15
N GLU A 145 -5.57 -0.02 -4.05
CA GLU A 145 -5.27 0.71 -2.81
C GLU A 145 -6.42 0.68 -1.81
N CYS A 146 -7.66 0.56 -2.28
CA CYS A 146 -8.81 0.33 -1.40
C CYS A 146 -8.78 -1.09 -0.85
N LEU A 147 -8.65 -2.09 -1.73
CA LEU A 147 -8.70 -3.49 -1.33
C LEU A 147 -7.52 -3.94 -0.47
N VAL A 148 -6.33 -3.38 -0.67
CA VAL A 148 -5.13 -3.77 0.10
C VAL A 148 -5.26 -3.49 1.60
N LEU A 149 -6.18 -2.60 2.02
CA LEU A 149 -6.42 -2.31 3.43
C LEU A 149 -7.03 -3.49 4.19
N LEU A 150 -7.79 -4.36 3.52
CA LEU A 150 -8.34 -5.58 4.10
C LEU A 150 -7.25 -6.58 4.54
N PRO A 151 -6.39 -7.10 3.64
CA PRO A 151 -5.31 -7.99 4.05
C PRO A 151 -4.32 -7.30 4.98
N LEU A 152 -4.09 -5.99 4.84
CA LEU A 152 -3.27 -5.22 5.77
C LEU A 152 -3.79 -5.32 7.20
N GLY A 153 -5.06 -4.99 7.40
CA GLY A 153 -5.68 -5.03 8.73
C GLY A 153 -5.71 -6.43 9.32
N ILE A 154 -6.16 -7.42 8.54
CA ILE A 154 -6.24 -8.82 8.99
C ILE A 154 -4.86 -9.35 9.38
N SER A 155 -3.85 -9.16 8.52
CA SER A 155 -2.48 -9.62 8.76
C SER A 155 -1.87 -8.95 9.98
N PHE A 156 -2.02 -7.63 10.07
CA PHE A 156 -1.47 -6.87 11.19
C PHE A 156 -2.11 -7.26 12.52
N TYR A 157 -3.43 -7.38 12.58
CA TYR A 157 -4.13 -7.84 13.77
C TYR A 157 -3.68 -9.25 14.20
N ALA A 158 -3.51 -10.15 13.23
CA ALA A 158 -3.04 -11.51 13.51
C ALA A 158 -1.61 -11.50 14.10
N ILE A 159 -0.70 -10.73 13.50
CA ILE A 159 0.69 -10.59 13.95
C ILE A 159 0.75 -9.97 15.34
N ALA A 160 0.05 -8.86 15.56
CA ALA A 160 -0.03 -8.21 16.87
C ALA A 160 -0.59 -9.15 17.95
N SER A 161 -1.59 -9.97 17.60
CA SER A 161 -2.16 -10.96 18.53
C SER A 161 -1.19 -12.06 18.91
N VAL A 162 -0.35 -12.53 17.98
CA VAL A 162 0.67 -13.56 18.23
C VAL A 162 1.72 -13.06 19.21
N LEU A 163 2.10 -11.78 19.14
CA LEU A 163 3.01 -11.17 20.12
C LEU A 163 2.46 -11.29 21.55
N ASN A 164 1.15 -11.11 21.69
CA ASN A 164 0.42 -11.24 22.96
C ASN A 164 0.03 -12.71 23.29
N GLY A 165 0.61 -13.69 22.61
CA GLY A 165 0.38 -15.11 22.86
C GLY A 165 -0.98 -15.65 22.44
N ARG A 166 -1.73 -14.92 21.59
CA ARG A 166 -3.01 -15.39 21.03
C ARG A 166 -2.82 -15.85 19.59
N ASP A 167 -3.19 -17.11 19.34
CA ASP A 167 -2.97 -17.74 18.05
C ASP A 167 -4.05 -17.34 17.03
N LYS A 168 -3.68 -16.43 16.12
CA LYS A 168 -4.52 -15.95 15.01
C LYS A 168 -3.96 -16.36 13.64
N TRP A 169 -3.22 -17.47 13.57
CA TRP A 169 -2.52 -17.91 12.35
C TRP A 169 -3.44 -18.09 11.13
N ARG A 170 -4.70 -18.49 11.32
CA ARG A 170 -5.68 -18.58 10.22
C ARG A 170 -5.94 -17.23 9.55
N LEU A 171 -6.01 -16.16 10.34
CA LEU A 171 -6.13 -14.80 9.83
C LEU A 171 -4.83 -14.37 9.13
N LEU A 172 -3.68 -14.76 9.67
CA LEU A 172 -2.39 -14.48 9.01
C LEU A 172 -2.32 -15.14 7.63
N ILE A 173 -2.68 -16.43 7.52
CA ILE A 173 -2.73 -17.14 6.23
C ILE A 173 -3.70 -16.43 5.28
N LEU A 174 -4.92 -16.11 5.73
CA LEU A 174 -5.90 -15.39 4.92
C LEU A 174 -5.35 -14.06 4.40
N GLY A 175 -4.75 -13.26 5.28
CA GLY A 175 -4.16 -11.98 4.92
C GLY A 175 -3.00 -12.12 3.93
N THR A 176 -2.09 -13.07 4.15
CA THR A 176 -0.99 -13.38 3.24
C THR A 176 -1.49 -13.82 1.87
N THR A 177 -2.47 -14.73 1.79
CA THR A 177 -3.07 -15.18 0.53
C THR A 177 -3.66 -14.01 -0.24
N LEU A 178 -4.46 -13.17 0.42
CA LEU A 178 -5.06 -11.99 -0.21
C LEU A 178 -3.99 -11.00 -0.72
N PHE A 179 -2.89 -10.80 0.00
CA PHE A 179 -1.80 -9.94 -0.45
C PHE A 179 -1.12 -10.42 -1.72
N ILE A 180 -0.91 -11.74 -1.88
CA ILE A 180 -0.27 -12.33 -3.07
C ILE A 180 -1.04 -11.96 -4.33
N PHE A 181 -2.37 -11.89 -4.26
CA PHE A 181 -3.20 -11.56 -5.41
C PHE A 181 -3.38 -10.06 -5.63
N ILE A 182 -3.36 -9.25 -4.57
CA ILE A 182 -3.67 -7.80 -4.66
C ILE A 182 -2.41 -6.95 -4.83
N LYS A 183 -1.44 -7.03 -3.89
CA LYS A 183 -0.22 -6.20 -3.87
C LYS A 183 0.92 -6.95 -3.18
N PRO A 184 1.67 -7.81 -3.89
CA PRO A 184 2.78 -8.58 -3.33
C PRO A 184 3.88 -7.73 -2.66
N TYR A 185 4.16 -6.53 -3.16
CA TYR A 185 5.21 -5.68 -2.56
C TYR A 185 4.86 -5.23 -1.13
N VAL A 186 3.56 -5.11 -0.80
CA VAL A 186 3.14 -4.80 0.57
C VAL A 186 3.33 -6.03 1.48
N LEU A 187 3.20 -7.24 0.95
CA LEU A 187 3.53 -8.45 1.73
C LEU A 187 5.02 -8.49 2.10
N LEU A 188 5.91 -8.07 1.20
CA LEU A 188 7.34 -8.07 1.47
C LEU A 188 7.71 -7.18 2.66
N SER A 189 7.00 -6.07 2.90
CA SER A 189 7.22 -5.23 4.08
C SER A 189 6.75 -5.86 5.39
N PHE A 190 5.91 -6.91 5.34
CA PHE A 190 5.54 -7.70 6.52
C PHE A 190 6.58 -8.73 6.93
N VAL A 191 7.48 -9.15 6.04
CA VAL A 191 8.50 -10.17 6.36
C VAL A 191 9.36 -9.78 7.57
N PRO A 192 10.04 -8.61 7.60
CA PRO A 192 10.83 -8.22 8.77
C PRO A 192 9.96 -7.98 10.01
N LEU A 193 8.70 -7.59 9.84
CA LEU A 193 7.75 -7.40 10.93
C LEU A 193 7.34 -8.73 11.59
N VAL A 194 7.05 -9.76 10.79
CA VAL A 194 6.75 -11.11 11.31
C VAL A 194 7.95 -11.67 12.05
N LEU A 195 9.17 -11.54 11.49
CA LEU A 195 10.39 -11.95 12.16
C LEU A 195 10.57 -11.24 13.51
N TYR A 196 10.30 -9.93 13.57
CA TYR A 196 10.37 -9.15 14.81
C TYR A 196 9.42 -9.73 15.86
N VAL A 197 8.17 -9.98 15.50
CA VAL A 197 7.18 -10.52 16.42
C VAL A 197 7.52 -11.94 16.87
N LEU A 198 7.98 -12.81 15.96
CA LEU A 198 8.38 -14.17 16.32
C LEU A 198 9.56 -14.17 17.29
N VAL A 199 10.59 -13.36 17.02
CA VAL A 199 11.73 -13.21 17.92
C VAL A 199 11.29 -12.67 19.28
N ARG A 200 10.47 -11.61 19.31
CA ARG A 200 9.98 -11.03 20.58
C ARG A 200 9.07 -11.97 21.37
N ARG A 201 8.36 -12.86 20.68
CA ARG A 201 7.45 -13.84 21.30
C ARG A 201 8.20 -15.02 21.89
N TYR A 202 9.17 -15.56 21.16
CA TYR A 202 9.83 -16.83 21.49
C TYR A 202 11.23 -16.67 22.08
N LEU A 203 11.91 -15.55 21.82
CA LEU A 203 13.22 -15.22 22.38
C LEU A 203 13.07 -14.08 23.39
N SER A 204 13.84 -14.15 24.48
CA SER A 204 13.87 -13.10 25.53
C SER A 204 14.71 -11.88 25.15
N TRP A 205 14.83 -11.60 23.84
CA TRP A 205 15.65 -10.52 23.31
C TRP A 205 14.98 -9.18 23.54
N SER A 206 15.77 -8.16 23.88
CA SER A 206 15.25 -6.80 23.99
C SER A 206 14.72 -6.31 22.62
N PRO A 207 13.72 -5.41 22.61
CA PRO A 207 13.20 -4.80 21.37
C PRO A 207 14.31 -4.27 20.46
N ILE A 208 15.30 -3.57 21.03
CA ILE A 208 16.36 -2.91 20.26
C ILE A 208 17.33 -3.93 19.64
N MET A 209 17.70 -4.97 20.39
CA MET A 209 18.56 -6.03 19.89
C MET A 209 17.88 -6.80 18.76
N THR A 210 16.58 -7.07 18.91
CA THR A 210 15.77 -7.72 17.88
C THR A 210 15.75 -6.89 16.59
N LEU A 211 15.51 -5.58 16.70
CA LEU A 211 15.52 -4.66 15.56
C LEU A 211 16.88 -4.66 14.85
N LEU A 212 17.98 -4.55 15.59
CA LEU A 212 19.33 -4.51 15.03
C LEU A 212 19.69 -5.80 14.29
N ILE A 213 19.32 -6.96 14.83
CA ILE A 213 19.59 -8.26 14.21
C ILE A 213 18.75 -8.45 12.95
N ILE A 214 17.48 -8.04 12.96
CA ILE A 214 16.64 -8.13 11.77
C ILE A 214 17.10 -7.16 10.68
N ALA A 215 17.50 -5.95 11.06
CA ALA A 215 18.04 -4.98 10.12
C ALA A 215 19.35 -5.48 9.49
N SER A 216 20.31 -5.95 10.29
CA SER A 216 21.57 -6.50 9.79
C SER A 216 21.35 -7.77 8.97
N GLY A 217 20.47 -8.67 9.43
CA GLY A 217 20.08 -9.88 8.70
C GLY A 217 19.44 -9.56 7.35
N SER A 218 18.57 -8.56 7.28
CA SER A 218 17.95 -8.12 6.02
C SER A 218 18.98 -7.56 5.04
N ILE A 219 19.95 -6.79 5.54
CA ILE A 219 21.06 -6.24 4.74
C ILE A 219 21.93 -7.38 4.19
N VAL A 220 22.28 -8.36 5.03
CA VAL A 220 23.08 -9.53 4.63
C VAL A 220 22.33 -10.39 3.62
N LEU A 221 21.05 -10.69 3.86
CA LEU A 221 20.20 -11.45 2.94
C LEU A 221 20.11 -10.77 1.57
N LEU A 222 19.98 -9.43 1.56
CA LEU A 222 19.93 -8.68 0.31
C LEU A 222 21.28 -8.70 -0.42
N ALA A 223 22.40 -8.57 0.31
CA ALA A 223 23.75 -8.65 -0.26
C ALA A 223 24.08 -10.02 -0.85
N LEU A 224 23.55 -11.09 -0.24
CA LEU A 224 23.77 -12.48 -0.63
C LEU A 224 22.69 -13.06 -1.56
N SER A 225 21.68 -12.27 -1.91
CA SER A 225 20.48 -12.73 -2.62
C SER A 225 20.81 -13.38 -3.97
N THR A 226 21.78 -12.81 -4.70
CA THR A 226 22.22 -13.33 -6.00
C THR A 226 23.06 -14.60 -5.88
N GLN A 227 23.91 -14.72 -4.85
CA GLN A 227 24.80 -15.87 -4.67
C GLN A 227 24.10 -17.08 -4.03
N VAL A 228 23.15 -16.86 -3.13
CA VAL A 228 22.52 -17.92 -2.33
C VAL A 228 21.23 -18.43 -2.96
N ALA A 229 20.39 -17.53 -3.46
CA ALA A 229 19.03 -17.88 -3.90
C ALA A 229 18.86 -17.84 -5.43
N GLN A 230 19.90 -17.43 -6.18
CA GLN A 230 19.78 -17.07 -7.61
C GLN A 230 18.66 -16.04 -7.87
N LEU A 231 18.26 -15.29 -6.84
CA LEU A 231 17.21 -14.29 -6.88
C LEU A 231 17.85 -12.92 -6.82
N ASP A 232 17.90 -12.22 -7.95
CA ASP A 232 18.40 -10.84 -8.01
C ASP A 232 17.33 -9.84 -7.55
N ILE A 233 17.13 -9.73 -6.23
CA ILE A 233 16.15 -8.80 -5.64
C ILE A 233 16.45 -7.36 -6.05
N ILE A 234 17.73 -6.97 -6.05
CA ILE A 234 18.15 -5.62 -6.43
C ILE A 234 17.92 -5.39 -7.92
N GLY A 235 18.23 -6.35 -8.78
CA GLY A 235 17.93 -6.30 -10.20
C GLY A 235 16.44 -6.20 -10.49
N VAL A 236 15.59 -6.94 -9.78
CA VAL A 236 14.12 -6.82 -9.89
C VAL A 236 13.65 -5.41 -9.51
N LEU A 237 14.19 -4.84 -8.42
CA LEU A 237 13.87 -3.46 -8.04
C LEU A 237 14.38 -2.43 -9.06
N SER A 238 15.57 -2.64 -9.64
CA SER A 238 16.13 -1.80 -10.70
C SER A 238 15.27 -1.86 -11.97
N LEU A 239 14.83 -3.05 -12.38
CA LEU A 239 13.90 -3.23 -13.50
C LEU A 239 12.55 -2.55 -13.22
N LYS A 240 12.01 -2.70 -12.00
CA LYS A 240 10.79 -1.98 -11.61
C LYS A 240 10.97 -0.47 -11.64
N GLN A 241 12.10 0.05 -11.17
CA GLN A 241 12.42 1.48 -11.25
C GLN A 241 12.41 1.96 -12.71
N LYS A 242 13.02 1.20 -13.63
CA LYS A 242 13.03 1.51 -15.06
C LYS A 242 11.63 1.46 -15.67
N ASP A 243 10.82 0.45 -15.36
CA ASP A 243 9.41 0.37 -15.80
C ASP A 243 8.64 1.63 -15.38
N PHE A 244 8.79 2.07 -14.12
CA PHE A 244 8.11 3.26 -13.60
C PHE A 244 8.61 4.57 -14.23
N ILE A 245 9.91 4.71 -14.49
CA ILE A 245 10.48 5.86 -15.21
C ILE A 245 9.95 5.90 -16.64
N ASN A 246 9.95 4.77 -17.34
CA ASN A 246 9.43 4.68 -18.70
C ASN A 246 7.96 5.10 -18.77
N VAL A 247 7.12 4.55 -17.88
CA VAL A 247 5.69 4.92 -17.81
C VAL A 247 5.53 6.42 -17.58
N ALA A 248 6.29 7.00 -16.65
CA ALA A 248 6.20 8.42 -16.34
C ALA A 248 6.59 9.32 -17.54
N VAL A 249 7.59 8.91 -18.32
CA VAL A 249 8.01 9.62 -19.54
C VAL A 249 6.96 9.45 -20.64
N THR A 250 6.50 8.23 -20.90
CA THR A 250 5.53 7.95 -21.98
C THR A 250 4.16 8.56 -21.71
N SER A 251 3.75 8.67 -20.45
CA SER A 251 2.47 9.26 -20.06
C SER A 251 2.54 10.78 -19.86
N GLY A 252 3.71 11.40 -20.03
CA GLY A 252 3.90 12.84 -19.78
C GLY A 252 3.54 13.26 -18.35
N ALA A 253 3.89 12.45 -17.34
CA ALA A 253 3.47 12.68 -15.96
C ALA A 253 3.96 14.05 -15.43
N GLY A 254 3.03 14.90 -14.97
CA GLY A 254 3.33 16.29 -14.60
C GLY A 254 4.14 16.48 -13.32
N SER A 255 4.10 15.51 -12.40
CA SER A 255 4.74 15.56 -11.07
C SER A 255 5.95 14.62 -10.96
N THR A 256 6.73 14.50 -12.03
CA THR A 256 7.96 13.68 -12.05
C THR A 256 9.08 14.30 -11.24
N VAL A 257 9.86 13.44 -10.59
CA VAL A 257 11.04 13.80 -9.82
C VAL A 257 12.19 12.90 -10.21
N ASP A 258 13.40 13.45 -10.19
CA ASP A 258 14.60 12.66 -10.40
C ASP A 258 14.82 11.72 -9.20
N ILE A 259 15.13 10.47 -9.50
CA ILE A 259 15.35 9.42 -8.51
C ILE A 259 16.70 8.75 -8.80
N PRO A 260 17.58 8.60 -7.79
CA PRO A 260 18.85 7.94 -7.99
C PRO A 260 18.69 6.51 -8.52
N GLU A 261 19.40 6.19 -9.59
CA GLU A 261 19.34 4.87 -10.23
C GLU A 261 19.85 3.77 -9.29
N ILE A 262 19.13 2.64 -9.26
CA ILE A 262 19.56 1.43 -8.56
C ILE A 262 20.58 0.69 -9.44
N LYS A 263 21.86 1.00 -9.24
CA LYS A 263 23.00 0.38 -9.95
C LYS A 263 23.46 -0.95 -9.31
N GLY A 264 23.05 -1.21 -8.08
CA GLY A 264 23.44 -2.37 -7.30
C GLY A 264 23.15 -2.19 -5.80
N PHE A 265 23.53 -3.20 -5.01
CA PHE A 265 23.26 -3.24 -3.56
C PHE A 265 23.71 -1.98 -2.81
N LEU A 266 24.95 -1.52 -3.01
CA LEU A 266 25.48 -0.35 -2.32
C LEU A 266 24.70 0.93 -2.64
N SER A 267 24.38 1.16 -3.92
CA SER A 267 23.57 2.30 -4.32
C SER A 267 22.18 2.27 -3.67
N PHE A 268 21.55 1.09 -3.61
CA PHE A 268 20.24 0.93 -2.98
C PHE A 268 20.26 1.30 -1.49
N ILE A 269 21.27 0.85 -0.74
CA ILE A 269 21.41 1.16 0.69
C ILE A 269 21.72 2.63 0.93
N ILE A 270 22.64 3.22 0.15
CA ILE A 270 23.01 4.64 0.27
C ILE A 270 21.81 5.55 -0.03
N ASN A 271 20.97 5.16 -0.98
CA ASN A 271 19.79 5.94 -1.39
C ASN A 271 18.56 5.71 -0.49
N ALA A 272 18.59 4.74 0.42
CA ALA A 272 17.45 4.38 1.28
C ALA A 272 16.93 5.54 2.16
N PRO A 273 17.77 6.38 2.79
CA PRO A 273 17.29 7.53 3.57
C PRO A 273 16.51 8.53 2.72
N GLU A 274 16.99 8.82 1.51
CA GLU A 274 16.30 9.72 0.58
C GLU A 274 14.98 9.11 0.09
N ALA A 275 14.94 7.80 -0.15
CA ALA A 275 13.71 7.08 -0.51
C ALA A 275 12.62 7.20 0.58
N VAL A 276 13.00 7.02 1.86
CA VAL A 276 12.07 7.20 3.00
C VAL A 276 11.59 8.64 3.10
N PHE A 277 12.51 9.62 2.99
CA PHE A 277 12.17 11.04 2.98
C PHE A 277 11.19 11.38 1.86
N ARG A 278 11.47 10.93 0.64
CA ARG A 278 10.63 11.13 -0.55
C ARG A 278 9.26 10.49 -0.36
N THR A 279 9.19 9.31 0.25
CA THR A 279 7.90 8.64 0.45
C THR A 279 7.01 9.39 1.43
N TYR A 280 7.54 9.73 2.62
CA TYR A 280 6.69 10.23 3.70
C TYR A 280 6.53 11.76 3.72
N LEU A 281 7.53 12.51 3.24
CA LEU A 281 7.59 13.96 3.39
C LEU A 281 7.43 14.74 2.08
N ARG A 282 7.34 14.08 0.92
CA ARG A 282 7.04 14.71 -0.38
C ARG A 282 5.65 14.31 -0.91
N PRO A 283 4.97 15.18 -1.70
CA PRO A 283 5.37 16.53 -2.11
C PRO A 283 5.40 17.54 -0.96
N GLY A 284 6.34 18.48 -1.00
CA GLY A 284 6.32 19.68 -0.17
C GLY A 284 5.44 20.79 -0.77
N ILE A 285 5.21 21.87 0.00
CA ILE A 285 4.38 23.01 -0.44
C ILE A 285 4.92 23.66 -1.72
N TRP A 286 6.24 23.67 -1.88
CA TRP A 286 6.93 24.26 -3.04
C TRP A 286 6.91 23.36 -4.29
N GLU A 287 6.41 22.13 -4.17
CA GLU A 287 6.40 21.12 -5.24
C GLU A 287 4.99 20.89 -5.80
N MET A 288 4.02 21.71 -5.38
CA MET A 288 2.63 21.62 -5.83
C MET A 288 2.55 21.94 -7.33
N ARG A 289 2.09 20.98 -8.14
CA ARG A 289 1.84 21.17 -9.59
C ARG A 289 0.38 20.96 -9.97
N SER A 290 -0.42 20.42 -9.06
CA SER A 290 -1.86 20.21 -9.20
C SER A 290 -2.58 20.47 -7.87
N SER A 291 -3.90 20.59 -7.91
CA SER A 291 -4.73 20.70 -6.71
C SER A 291 -4.62 19.46 -5.81
N MET A 292 -4.45 18.27 -6.40
CA MET A 292 -4.21 17.02 -5.68
C MET A 292 -2.86 17.03 -4.96
N ASP A 293 -1.80 17.58 -5.59
CA ASP A 293 -0.51 17.77 -4.92
C ASP A 293 -0.63 18.76 -3.75
N GLY A 294 -1.49 19.78 -3.88
CA GLY A 294 -1.79 20.74 -2.82
C GLY A 294 -2.32 20.08 -1.55
N LEU A 295 -3.32 19.21 -1.68
CA LEU A 295 -3.88 18.44 -0.56
C LEU A 295 -2.83 17.51 0.08
N ALA A 296 -2.03 16.85 -0.75
CA ALA A 296 -0.96 15.97 -0.28
C ALA A 296 0.15 16.75 0.45
N ALA A 297 0.52 17.94 -0.04
CA ALA A 297 1.52 18.79 0.59
C ALA A 297 1.05 19.36 1.93
N ILE A 298 -0.24 19.69 2.07
CA ILE A 298 -0.82 20.08 3.36
C ILE A 298 -0.75 18.89 4.33
N GLU A 299 -1.17 17.70 3.90
CA GLU A 299 -1.11 16.49 4.71
C GLU A 299 0.33 16.18 5.17
N ASN A 300 1.31 16.24 4.27
CA ASN A 300 2.73 16.05 4.62
C ASN A 300 3.24 17.12 5.57
N SER A 301 2.77 18.37 5.44
CA SER A 301 3.11 19.45 6.38
C SER A 301 2.59 19.13 7.79
N VAL A 302 1.40 18.55 7.90
CA VAL A 302 0.88 18.04 9.18
C VAL A 302 1.76 16.91 9.72
N TYR A 303 2.23 15.98 8.88
CA TYR A 303 3.17 14.95 9.33
C TYR A 303 4.48 15.53 9.86
N ILE A 304 5.05 16.55 9.20
CA ILE A 304 6.24 17.25 9.68
C ILE A 304 5.97 17.90 11.04
N LEU A 305 4.85 18.60 11.21
CA LEU A 305 4.48 19.22 12.50
C LEU A 305 4.29 18.18 13.61
N LEU A 306 3.70 17.02 13.30
CA LEU A 306 3.57 15.91 14.24
C LEU A 306 4.94 15.31 14.59
N ILE A 307 5.84 15.14 13.63
CA ILE A 307 7.23 14.69 13.87
C ILE A 307 7.94 15.67 14.79
N LEU A 308 7.88 16.98 14.52
CA LEU A 308 8.46 18.00 15.39
C LEU A 308 7.84 17.96 16.79
N SER A 309 6.51 17.84 16.88
CA SER A 309 5.81 17.71 18.16
C SER A 309 6.25 16.47 18.94
N ALA A 310 6.52 15.36 18.26
CA ALA A 310 7.00 14.13 18.88
C ALA A 310 8.42 14.28 19.48
N LEU A 311 9.25 15.18 18.94
CA LEU A 311 10.57 15.50 19.48
C LEU A 311 10.48 16.36 20.75
N PHE A 312 9.58 17.34 20.79
CA PHE A 312 9.48 18.30 21.91
C PHE A 312 8.51 17.90 23.02
N PHE A 313 7.42 17.19 22.69
CA PHE A 313 6.33 16.88 23.62
C PHE A 313 6.21 15.38 23.88
N ARG A 314 7.32 14.69 24.13
CA ARG A 314 7.35 13.24 24.32
C ARG A 314 6.67 12.78 25.62
N LYS A 315 5.92 11.68 25.57
CA LYS A 315 5.41 10.94 26.74
C LYS A 315 6.55 10.24 27.49
N SER A 316 6.41 10.13 28.81
CA SER A 316 7.37 9.43 29.66
C SER A 316 7.37 7.91 29.44
N ALA A 317 6.20 7.30 29.27
CA ALA A 317 6.02 5.87 29.04
C ALA A 317 5.58 5.61 27.60
N LEU A 318 6.33 4.76 26.90
CA LEU A 318 6.06 4.35 25.53
C LEU A 318 6.06 2.82 25.45
N ASN A 319 5.04 2.26 24.80
CA ASN A 319 5.13 0.89 24.29
C ASN A 319 6.16 0.85 23.14
N ILE A 320 7.33 0.27 23.41
CA ILE A 320 8.45 0.19 22.46
C ILE A 320 8.18 -0.80 21.34
N ASP A 321 7.49 -1.91 21.62
CA ASP A 321 7.12 -2.90 20.61
C ASP A 321 6.23 -2.28 19.52
N LEU A 322 5.24 -1.46 19.89
CA LEU A 322 4.44 -0.71 18.91
C LEU A 322 5.30 0.18 18.03
N LEU A 323 6.25 0.92 18.62
CA LEU A 323 7.10 1.84 17.88
C LEU A 323 8.00 1.11 16.89
N PHE A 324 8.58 -0.02 17.28
CA PHE A 324 9.43 -0.81 16.38
C PHE A 324 8.64 -1.54 15.32
N VAL A 325 7.45 -2.04 15.64
CA VAL A 325 6.51 -2.58 14.66
C VAL A 325 6.16 -1.54 13.59
N CYS A 326 5.80 -0.32 14.01
CA CYS A 326 5.53 0.77 13.08
C CYS A 326 6.79 1.17 12.31
N LEU A 327 7.93 1.31 12.97
CA LEU A 327 9.19 1.71 12.33
C LEU A 327 9.63 0.70 11.27
N ILE A 328 9.58 -0.60 11.55
CA ILE A 328 9.93 -1.65 10.59
C ILE A 328 9.04 -1.54 9.36
N PHE A 329 7.72 -1.46 9.56
CA PHE A 329 6.79 -1.38 8.43
C PHE A 329 6.98 -0.09 7.61
N LEU A 330 7.16 1.05 8.28
CA LEU A 330 7.43 2.34 7.63
C LEU A 330 8.75 2.34 6.87
N MET A 331 9.83 1.81 7.44
CA MET A 331 11.12 1.75 6.75
C MET A 331 11.05 0.82 5.54
N SER A 332 10.46 -0.38 5.69
CA SER A 332 10.34 -1.32 4.56
C SER A 332 9.49 -0.76 3.42
N MET A 333 8.32 -0.18 3.72
CA MET A 333 7.48 0.43 2.69
C MET A 333 8.11 1.69 2.08
N GLY A 334 8.67 2.57 2.91
CA GLY A 334 9.28 3.83 2.48
C GLY A 334 10.48 3.63 1.57
N ILE A 335 11.33 2.64 1.87
CA ILE A 335 12.47 2.30 1.01
C ILE A 335 11.96 1.77 -0.33
N ILE A 336 11.06 0.77 -0.34
CA ILE A 336 10.57 0.17 -1.59
C ILE A 336 9.89 1.22 -2.48
N ILE A 337 8.92 1.98 -1.93
CA ILE A 337 8.15 2.96 -2.70
C ILE A 337 9.05 4.08 -3.21
N GLY A 338 9.85 4.66 -2.33
CA GLY A 338 10.68 5.83 -2.65
C GLY A 338 11.82 5.52 -3.61
N SER A 339 12.32 4.28 -3.62
CA SER A 339 13.38 3.85 -4.54
C SER A 339 12.88 3.62 -5.97
N VAL A 340 11.61 3.22 -6.16
CA VAL A 340 11.11 2.83 -7.51
C VAL A 340 10.16 3.82 -8.15
N THR A 341 9.55 4.74 -7.38
CA THR A 341 8.46 5.60 -7.88
C THR A 341 8.94 7.02 -8.18
N PRO A 342 9.01 7.45 -9.45
CA PRO A 342 9.47 8.80 -9.83
C PRO A 342 8.34 9.83 -9.91
N VAL A 343 7.09 9.47 -9.61
CA VAL A 343 5.93 10.38 -9.72
C VAL A 343 5.36 10.66 -8.34
N LEU A 344 5.37 11.92 -7.90
CA LEU A 344 4.91 12.30 -6.55
C LEU A 344 3.44 11.93 -6.30
N GLY A 345 2.54 12.16 -7.26
CA GLY A 345 1.14 11.72 -7.13
C GLY A 345 0.99 10.21 -6.92
N ALA A 346 1.84 9.40 -7.57
CA ALA A 346 1.85 7.95 -7.37
C ALA A 346 2.41 7.55 -5.99
N ILE A 347 3.42 8.27 -5.48
CA ILE A 347 3.93 8.07 -4.11
C ILE A 347 2.82 8.30 -3.07
N VAL A 348 2.05 9.38 -3.23
CA VAL A 348 0.93 9.71 -2.34
C VAL A 348 -0.09 8.57 -2.29
N ARG A 349 -0.38 7.96 -3.45
CA ARG A 349 -1.25 6.79 -3.55
C ARG A 349 -0.63 5.53 -2.92
N TYR A 350 0.63 5.23 -3.21
CA TYR A 350 1.27 3.98 -2.80
C TYR A 350 1.62 3.93 -1.31
N LYS A 351 1.81 5.09 -0.66
CA LYS A 351 2.09 5.17 0.78
C LYS A 351 0.85 5.02 1.67
N VAL A 352 -0.35 4.98 1.09
CA VAL A 352 -1.63 4.87 1.82
C VAL A 352 -1.65 3.77 2.90
N PRO A 353 -1.17 2.53 2.64
CA PRO A 353 -1.12 1.48 3.67
C PRO A 353 -0.23 1.83 4.88
N ALA A 354 0.75 2.70 4.70
CA ALA A 354 1.71 3.11 5.73
C ALA A 354 1.23 4.29 6.59
N ILE A 355 0.25 5.07 6.12
CA ILE A 355 -0.26 6.25 6.83
C ILE A 355 -0.78 5.91 8.25
N PRO A 356 -1.59 4.86 8.46
CA PRO A 356 -2.06 4.52 9.81
C PRO A 356 -0.91 4.22 10.79
N PHE A 357 0.16 3.57 10.32
CA PHE A 357 1.33 3.26 11.13
C PHE A 357 2.13 4.51 11.51
N LEU A 358 2.27 5.45 10.57
CA LEU A 358 2.89 6.75 10.83
C LEU A 358 2.09 7.53 11.88
N MET A 359 0.78 7.64 11.66
CA MET A 359 -0.11 8.41 12.54
C MET A 359 -0.17 7.83 13.96
N ILE A 360 -0.34 6.52 14.10
CA ILE A 360 -0.39 5.90 15.43
C ILE A 360 0.95 5.99 16.16
N ALA A 361 2.09 5.86 15.46
CA ALA A 361 3.40 5.99 16.07
C ALA A 361 3.62 7.42 16.61
N LEU A 362 3.28 8.44 15.82
CA LEU A 362 3.40 9.84 16.24
C LEU A 362 2.47 10.17 17.41
N LEU A 363 1.19 9.80 17.34
CA LEU A 363 0.23 10.01 18.43
C LEU A 363 0.60 9.24 19.72
N HIS A 364 1.25 8.09 19.58
CA HIS A 364 1.76 7.34 20.72
C HIS A 364 2.93 8.07 21.39
N ILE A 365 3.85 8.65 20.62
CA ILE A 365 5.00 9.41 21.15
C ILE A 365 4.56 10.73 21.81
N ILE A 366 3.63 11.46 21.18
CA ILE A 366 3.23 12.81 21.60
C ILE A 366 2.34 12.76 22.84
N ASP A 367 2.71 13.54 23.85
CA ASP A 367 1.90 13.88 25.01
C ASP A 367 0.98 15.06 24.69
N LEU A 368 -0.22 14.72 24.21
CA LEU A 368 -1.24 15.70 23.83
C LEU A 368 -1.63 16.65 24.98
N LYS A 369 -1.39 16.29 26.25
CA LYS A 369 -1.67 17.18 27.40
C LYS A 369 -0.67 18.33 27.53
N LYS A 370 0.56 18.14 27.05
CA LYS A 370 1.62 19.17 27.03
C LYS A 370 1.48 20.13 25.86
N VAL A 371 0.81 19.70 24.80
CA VAL A 371 0.45 20.54 23.66
C VAL A 371 -0.74 21.42 24.09
N ASN A 372 -0.44 22.61 24.65
CA ASN A 372 -1.40 23.57 25.21
C ASN A 372 -2.51 24.07 24.23
N ILE A 373 -2.59 23.53 23.01
CA ILE A 373 -3.62 23.85 22.01
C ILE A 373 -4.97 23.21 22.37
N PHE A 374 -4.99 22.13 23.17
CA PHE A 374 -6.21 21.41 23.58
C PHE A 374 -6.70 21.74 25.00
N LYS A 375 -6.10 22.72 25.69
CA LYS A 375 -6.65 23.28 26.93
C LYS A 375 -7.63 24.40 26.61
N ARG A 376 -8.80 24.04 26.08
CA ARG A 376 -9.99 24.90 26.11
C ARG A 376 -11.22 24.06 26.39
#